data_AF-A0A4D4LDY8-F1
#
_entry.id   AF-A0A4D4LDY8-F1
#
_cell.length_a   1.000
_cell.length_b   1.000
_cell.length_c   1.000
_cell.angle_alpha   90.00
_cell.angle_beta   90.00
_cell.angle_gamma   90.00
#
_symmetry.space_group_name_H-M   'P 1'
#
loop_
_entity.id
_entity.type
_entity.pdbx_description
1 polymer ?
#
loop_
_entity_poly.entity_id
_entity_poly.type
_entity_poly.pdbx_seq_one_letter_code
_entity_poly.pdbx_strand_id
1 'polypeptide(L)'
;MTSTADHVATIDQLRVRDFPAQRTADGRVASGPGFHVADLRVSEDFWDADLSRVEEVLEEFEAELSALDQVLTLRWGAPTSST
;
A
#
# COMPACT_ATOMS: atom_id res chain seq x y z
N MET A 1 -6.96 -4.31 -11.68
CA MET A 1 -7.35 -3.60 -10.45
C MET A 1 -7.15 -4.55 -9.30
N THR A 2 -6.37 -4.14 -8.30
CA THR A 2 -6.28 -4.83 -7.01
C THR A 2 -7.45 -4.38 -6.13
N SER A 3 -7.94 -5.27 -5.28
CA SER A 3 -9.00 -4.99 -4.28
C SER A 3 -8.40 -4.76 -2.91
N THR A 4 -9.16 -4.16 -1.97
CA THR A 4 -8.81 -4.14 -0.54
C THR A 4 -8.43 -5.53 -0.01
N ALA A 5 -9.08 -6.60 -0.47
CA ALA A 5 -8.72 -7.97 -0.10
C ALA A 5 -7.32 -8.38 -0.60
N ASP A 6 -6.95 -8.00 -1.82
CA ASP A 6 -5.63 -8.29 -2.40
C ASP A 6 -4.52 -7.52 -1.66
N HIS A 7 -4.81 -6.29 -1.24
CA HIS A 7 -3.91 -5.47 -0.42
C HIS A 7 -3.67 -6.12 0.93
N VAL A 8 -4.73 -6.54 1.63
CA VAL A 8 -4.62 -7.23 2.92
C VAL A 8 -3.84 -8.53 2.76
N ALA A 9 -4.08 -9.30 1.69
CA ALA A 9 -3.32 -10.52 1.42
C ALA A 9 -1.83 -10.24 1.20
N THR A 10 -1.49 -9.15 0.48
CA THR A 10 -0.10 -8.72 0.29
C THR A 10 0.55 -8.34 1.63
N ILE A 11 -0.15 -7.58 2.47
CA ILE A 11 0.34 -7.18 3.80
C ILE A 11 0.56 -8.42 4.69
N ASP A 12 -0.37 -9.37 4.70
CA ASP A 12 -0.25 -10.61 5.48
C ASP A 12 0.97 -11.42 5.07
N GLN A 13 1.25 -11.54 3.76
CA GLN A 13 2.43 -12.23 3.26
C GLN A 13 3.73 -11.54 3.70
N LEU A 14 3.78 -10.21 3.67
CA LEU A 14 4.97 -9.46 4.10
C LEU A 14 5.18 -9.54 5.61
N ARG A 15 4.13 -9.62 6.43
CA ARG A 15 4.25 -9.71 7.89
C ARG A 15 4.89 -11.01 8.39
N VAL A 16 4.79 -12.09 7.62
CA VAL A 16 5.39 -13.39 7.95
C VAL A 16 6.75 -13.62 7.28
N ARG A 17 7.19 -12.70 6.42
CA ARG A 17 8.46 -12.79 5.71
C ARG A 17 9.59 -12.27 6.60
N ASP A 18 10.72 -12.95 6.54
CA ASP A 18 11.94 -12.49 7.21
C ASP A 18 12.50 -11.23 6.54
N PHE A 19 13.00 -10.31 7.37
CA PHE A 19 13.68 -9.12 6.89
C PHE A 19 15.07 -9.47 6.35
N PRO A 20 15.40 -9.11 5.10
CA PRO A 20 16.72 -9.38 4.55
C PRO A 20 17.80 -8.52 5.21
N ALA A 21 19.01 -9.05 5.33
CA ALA A 21 20.16 -8.34 5.91
C ALA A 21 20.68 -7.17 5.04
N GLN A 22 20.26 -7.12 3.78
CA GLN A 22 20.64 -6.07 2.83
C GLN A 22 19.39 -5.56 2.11
N ARG A 23 19.46 -4.32 1.61
CA ARG A 23 18.37 -3.75 0.81
C ARG A 23 18.22 -4.50 -0.50
N THR A 24 16.98 -4.83 -0.85
CA THR A 24 16.60 -5.50 -2.09
C THR A 24 15.32 -4.87 -2.62
N ALA A 25 15.14 -4.91 -3.93
CA ALA A 25 13.89 -4.54 -4.58
C ALA A 25 13.52 -5.65 -5.55
N ASP A 26 12.30 -6.14 -5.45
CA ASP A 26 11.76 -7.18 -6.31
C ASP A 26 10.34 -6.78 -6.73
N GLY A 27 10.20 -6.44 -8.01
CA GLY A 27 8.96 -5.89 -8.55
C GLY A 27 8.47 -4.68 -7.75
N ARG A 28 7.30 -4.84 -7.13
CA ARG A 28 6.63 -3.80 -6.33
C ARG A 28 7.00 -3.79 -4.85
N VAL A 29 7.96 -4.63 -4.43
CA VAL A 29 8.35 -4.75 -3.02
C VAL A 29 9.80 -4.38 -2.82
N ALA A 30 10.04 -3.33 -2.03
CA ALA A 30 11.35 -3.01 -1.48
C ALA A 30 11.48 -3.58 -0.07
N SER A 31 12.61 -4.22 0.23
CA SER A 31 12.85 -4.87 1.53
C SER A 31 14.24 -4.54 2.04
N GLY A 32 14.42 -4.61 3.36
CA GLY A 32 15.73 -4.42 3.99
C GLY A 32 15.69 -4.76 5.47
N PRO A 33 16.77 -4.45 6.22
CA PRO A 33 16.85 -4.77 7.63
C PRO A 33 15.72 -4.09 8.41
N GLY A 34 14.79 -4.90 8.93
CA GLY A 34 13.66 -4.44 9.73
C GLY A 34 12.47 -3.85 8.94
N PHE A 35 12.43 -3.96 7.61
CA PHE A 35 11.30 -3.44 6.84
C PHE A 35 10.97 -4.21 5.55
N HIS A 36 9.69 -4.12 5.20
CA HIS A 36 9.16 -4.36 3.85
C HIS A 36 8.27 -3.17 3.47
N VAL A 37 8.38 -2.68 2.24
CA VAL A 37 7.56 -1.63 1.64
C VAL A 37 7.02 -2.19 0.33
N ALA A 38 5.71 -2.07 0.10
CA ALA A 38 5.08 -2.55 -1.12
C ALA A 38 4.16 -1.50 -1.74
N ASP A 39 4.28 -1.34 -3.05
CA ASP A 39 3.35 -0.56 -3.84
C ASP A 39 2.07 -1.38 -4.06
N LEU A 40 1.06 -1.10 -3.24
CA LEU A 40 -0.22 -1.80 -3.24
C LEU A 40 -1.04 -1.49 -4.51
N ARG A 41 -1.11 -0.21 -4.85
CA ARG A 41 -1.72 0.30 -6.08
C ARG A 41 -0.83 1.38 -6.66
N VAL A 42 -0.65 1.35 -7.98
CA VAL A 42 0.03 2.40 -8.75
C VAL A 42 -0.94 2.81 -9.85
N SER A 43 -1.09 4.12 -10.04
CA SER A 43 -1.98 4.67 -11.08
C SER A 43 -1.39 4.44 -12.47
N GLU A 44 -2.14 4.86 -13.48
CA GLU A 44 -1.56 5.16 -14.78
C GLU A 44 -0.63 6.38 -14.70
N ASP A 45 0.22 6.55 -15.72
CA ASP A 45 1.00 7.77 -15.88
C ASP A 45 0.10 8.91 -16.36
N PHE A 46 0.35 10.12 -15.87
CA PHE A 46 -0.50 11.29 -16.14
C PHE A 46 0.08 12.31 -17.11
N TRP A 47 1.06 11.92 -17.94
CA TRP A 47 1.82 12.86 -18.78
C TRP A 47 0.95 13.81 -19.62
N ASP A 48 -0.19 13.31 -20.13
CA ASP A 48 -1.14 14.07 -20.95
C ASP A 48 -2.56 14.12 -20.35
N ALA A 49 -2.71 13.79 -19.06
CA ALA A 49 -4.03 13.78 -18.43
C ALA A 49 -4.47 15.20 -18.04
N ASP A 50 -5.75 15.50 -18.24
CA ASP A 50 -6.35 16.71 -17.69
C ASP A 50 -6.40 16.63 -16.15
N LEU A 51 -6.38 17.80 -15.49
CA LEU A 51 -6.41 17.87 -14.03
C LEU A 51 -7.62 17.16 -13.41
N SER A 52 -8.77 17.13 -14.08
CA SER A 52 -9.96 16.42 -13.62
C SER A 52 -9.75 14.90 -13.58
N ARG A 53 -8.96 14.33 -14.49
CA ARG A 53 -8.61 12.90 -14.47
C ARG A 53 -7.67 12.59 -13.31
N VAL A 54 -6.73 13.48 -13.02
CA VAL A 54 -5.84 13.33 -11.86
C VAL A 54 -6.65 13.37 -10.56
N GLU A 55 -7.59 14.31 -10.45
CA GLU A 55 -8.48 14.45 -9.30
C GLU A 55 -9.36 13.21 -9.09
N GLU A 56 -10.01 12.70 -10.15
CA GLU A 56 -10.80 11.46 -10.11
C GLU A 56 -9.97 10.28 -9.59
N VAL A 57 -8.75 10.11 -10.10
CA VAL A 57 -7.88 9.00 -9.64
C VAL A 57 -7.45 9.21 -8.19
N LEU A 58 -7.17 10.45 -7.75
CA LEU A 58 -6.86 10.72 -6.35
C LEU A 58 -8.03 10.38 -5.42
N GLU A 59 -9.26 10.74 -5.79
CA GLU A 59 -10.47 10.39 -5.03
C GLU A 59 -10.64 8.86 -4.92
N GLU A 60 -10.40 8.13 -6.00
CA GLU A 60 -10.42 6.66 -5.98
C GLU A 60 -9.37 6.08 -5.02
N PHE A 61 -8.15 6.64 -5.02
CA PHE A 61 -7.08 6.21 -4.12
C PHE A 61 -7.41 6.52 -2.66
N GLU A 62 -7.97 7.69 -2.36
CA GLU A 62 -8.38 8.08 -1.01
C GLU A 62 -9.51 7.18 -0.49
N ALA A 63 -10.51 6.87 -1.32
CA ALA A 63 -11.59 5.97 -0.95
C ALA A 63 -11.08 4.55 -0.63
N GLU A 64 -10.17 4.03 -1.45
CA GLU A 64 -9.56 2.72 -1.25
C GLU A 64 -8.63 2.68 -0.03
N LEU A 65 -7.84 3.72 0.18
CA LEU A 65 -6.98 3.86 1.36
C LEU A 65 -7.82 3.92 2.64
N SER A 66 -8.93 4.65 2.63
CA SER A 66 -9.87 4.71 3.75
C SER A 66 -10.52 3.35 4.06
N ALA A 67 -10.88 2.59 3.02
CA ALA A 67 -11.38 1.23 3.20
C ALA A 67 -10.31 0.30 3.79
N LEU A 68 -9.07 0.40 3.32
CA LEU A 68 -7.95 -0.37 3.85
C LEU A 68 -7.67 -0.03 5.31
N ASP A 69 -7.59 1.26 5.66
CA ASP A 69 -7.37 1.72 7.04
C ASP A 69 -8.43 1.17 8.01
N GLN A 70 -9.71 1.18 7.62
CA GLN A 70 -10.79 0.60 8.42
C GLN A 70 -10.60 -0.91 8.66
N VAL A 71 -10.24 -1.66 7.61
CA VAL A 71 -10.02 -3.11 7.71
C VAL A 71 -8.80 -3.42 8.59
N LEU A 72 -7.70 -2.69 8.42
CA LEU A 72 -6.49 -2.87 9.21
C LEU A 72 -6.73 -2.48 10.68
N THR A 73 -7.43 -1.38 10.93
CA THR A 73 -7.82 -0.92 12.27
C THR A 73 -8.71 -1.95 12.97
N LEU A 74 -9.69 -2.52 12.26
CA LEU A 74 -10.54 -3.57 12.84
C LEU A 74 -9.75 -4.82 13.23
N ARG A 75 -8.71 -5.15 12.45
CA ARG A 75 -7.94 -6.38 12.64
C ARG A 75 -6.82 -6.27 13.67
N TRP A 76 -6.11 -5.14 13.70
CA TRP A 76 -4.89 -4.95 14.50
C TRP A 76 -4.97 -3.77 15.48
N GLY A 77 -6.10 -3.08 15.53
CA GLY A 77 -6.26 -1.86 16.31
C GLY A 77 -5.78 -0.63 15.53
N ALA A 78 -6.17 0.55 16.03
CA ALA A 78 -5.76 1.81 15.42
C ALA A 78 -4.24 2.01 15.51
N PRO A 79 -3.61 2.65 14.50
CA PRO A 79 -2.19 2.92 14.52
C PRO A 79 -1.82 3.81 15.72
N THR A 80 -0.81 3.39 16.50
CA THR A 80 -0.25 4.22 17.57
C THR A 80 0.79 5.15 16.96
N SER A 81 0.51 6.45 16.92
CA SER A 81 1.55 7.45 16.68
C SER A 81 2.50 7.43 17.87
N SER A 82 3.75 7.03 17.63
CA SER A 82 4.83 7.25 18.60
C SER A 82 5.10 8.75 18.66
N THR A 83 4.40 9.47 19.54
CA THR A 83 4.71 10.85 19.90
C THR A 83 5.94 10.91 20.79
#